data_AF-A0A7C4IYM3-F1
#
_entry.id   AF-A0A7C4IYM3-F1
#
_cell.length_a   1.000
_cell.length_b   1.000
_cell.length_c   1.000
_cell.angle_alpha   90.00
_cell.angle_beta   90.00
_cell.angle_gamma   90.00
#
_symmetry.space_group_name_H-M   'P 1'
#
loop_
_entity.id
_entity.type
_entity.pdbx_description
1 polymer ?
#
loop_
_entity_poly.entity_id
_entity_poly.type
_entity_poly.pdbx_seq_one_letter_code
_entity_poly.pdbx_strand_id
1 'polypeptide(L)'
;MALDEVVVNRLLLSKTLLGRIRFTPIIMPDKASLATQILTAHDAAELALAGIAHYIKAPLPRSDKVYLMDYIGAIKEKSGREVPGRGYFEQLNRVRILIKHAGLFPDPKDWHRVGDRVYEHVSNVCEEHLFFRLDDLDESLLIKDEKVKMYFDRAKTAHAKGEYKEVLECLGLAMHALFESNAALNELSVGVAKAEDAIKLVSFGVHGNDYLALQQFLPGIIGHWKETPQIVWEQEKYGHPANWR
;
A
#
# COMPACT_ATOMS: atom_id res chain seq x y z
N MET A 1 2.05 11.34 18.63
CA MET A 1 0.77 10.75 19.09
C MET A 1 0.51 9.55 18.19
N ALA A 2 0.39 8.34 18.73
CA ALA A 2 0.18 7.15 17.91
C ALA A 2 -1.21 7.21 17.25
N LEU A 3 -1.28 6.87 15.95
CA LEU A 3 -2.56 6.69 15.27
C LEU A 3 -3.25 5.46 15.86
N ASP A 4 -4.56 5.54 16.08
CA ASP A 4 -5.34 4.34 16.41
C ASP A 4 -5.45 3.40 15.19
N GLU A 5 -5.79 2.15 15.46
CA GLU A 5 -5.89 1.10 14.44
C GLU A 5 -6.91 1.43 13.34
N VAL A 6 -8.01 2.11 13.67
CA VAL A 6 -9.06 2.47 12.69
C VAL A 6 -8.53 3.49 11.70
N VAL A 7 -7.79 4.49 12.17
CA VAL A 7 -7.16 5.50 11.31
C VAL A 7 -6.09 4.86 10.42
N VAL A 8 -5.22 4.03 11.00
CA VAL A 8 -4.18 3.30 10.24
C VAL A 8 -4.79 2.44 9.14
N ASN A 9 -5.78 1.62 9.46
CA ASN A 9 -6.44 0.73 8.51
C ASN A 9 -7.09 1.50 7.35
N ARG A 10 -7.77 2.62 7.65
CA ARG A 10 -8.40 3.47 6.62
C ARG A 10 -7.38 4.10 5.68
N LEU A 11 -6.31 4.68 6.24
CA LEU A 11 -5.27 5.33 5.46
C LEU A 11 -4.45 4.33 4.62
N LEU A 12 -4.12 3.16 5.18
CA LEU A 12 -3.41 2.12 4.44
C LEU A 12 -4.26 1.52 3.31
N LEU A 13 -5.57 1.33 3.55
CA LEU A 13 -6.47 0.89 2.48
C LEU A 13 -6.58 1.95 1.38
N SER A 14 -6.72 3.23 1.75
CA SER A 14 -6.70 4.34 0.79
C SER A 14 -5.41 4.35 -0.04
N LYS A 15 -4.25 4.25 0.61
CA LYS A 15 -2.93 4.18 -0.03
C LYS A 15 -2.84 3.00 -1.00
N THR A 16 -3.32 1.83 -0.60
CA THR A 16 -3.36 0.62 -1.43
C THR A 16 -4.22 0.82 -2.68
N LEU A 17 -5.42 1.37 -2.53
CA LEU A 17 -6.34 1.63 -3.64
C LEU A 17 -5.73 2.63 -4.64
N LEU A 18 -5.14 3.71 -4.13
CA LEU A 18 -4.47 4.70 -4.97
C LEU A 18 -3.25 4.12 -5.67
N GLY A 19 -2.43 3.31 -4.99
CA GLY A 19 -1.25 2.66 -5.57
C GLY A 19 -1.57 1.83 -6.81
N ARG A 20 -2.74 1.16 -6.85
CA ARG A 20 -3.19 0.37 -8.00
C ARG A 20 -3.50 1.22 -9.24
N ILE A 21 -4.01 2.43 -9.06
CA ILE A 21 -4.48 3.28 -10.17
C ILE A 21 -3.50 4.40 -10.51
N ARG A 22 -2.56 4.73 -9.62
CA ARG A 22 -1.58 5.79 -9.78
C ARG A 22 -0.51 5.45 -10.82
N PHE A 23 -0.01 4.23 -10.78
CA PHE A 23 1.13 3.81 -11.60
C PHE A 23 0.75 2.96 -12.81
N THR A 24 -0.53 2.73 -13.06
CA THR A 24 -0.98 1.92 -14.20
C THR A 24 -0.93 2.76 -15.48
N PRO A 25 0.04 2.54 -16.39
CA PRO A 25 0.14 3.31 -17.62
C PRO A 25 -0.93 2.82 -18.58
N ILE A 26 -2.01 3.59 -18.74
CA ILE A 26 -3.01 3.27 -19.77
C ILE A 26 -2.73 4.14 -20.99
N ILE A 27 -2.16 3.51 -22.02
CA ILE A 27 -1.78 4.15 -23.29
C ILE A 27 -2.99 4.85 -23.95
N MET A 28 -4.19 4.29 -23.80
CA MET A 28 -5.48 4.94 -24.05
C MET A 28 -6.54 4.30 -23.14
N PRO A 29 -6.98 4.95 -22.05
CA PRO A 29 -8.00 4.37 -21.19
C PRO A 29 -9.33 4.30 -21.93
N ASP A 30 -9.86 3.08 -22.07
CA ASP A 30 -11.25 2.90 -22.44
C ASP A 30 -12.16 3.44 -21.31
N LYS A 31 -13.43 3.67 -21.65
CA LYS A 31 -14.40 4.27 -20.74
C LYS A 31 -14.59 3.46 -19.45
N ALA A 32 -14.54 2.13 -19.53
CA ALA A 32 -14.74 1.27 -18.37
C ALA A 32 -13.51 1.32 -17.45
N SER A 33 -12.29 1.24 -18.01
CA SER A 33 -11.05 1.39 -17.24
C SER A 33 -10.99 2.75 -16.54
N LEU A 34 -11.32 3.84 -17.23
CA LEU A 34 -11.36 5.18 -16.63
C LEU A 34 -12.40 5.29 -15.52
N ALA A 35 -13.60 4.74 -15.72
CA ALA A 35 -14.64 4.73 -14.69
C ALA A 35 -14.19 3.95 -13.45
N THR A 36 -13.57 2.78 -13.61
CA THR A 36 -13.01 2.01 -12.50
C THR A 36 -11.96 2.81 -11.73
N GLN A 37 -11.08 3.53 -12.42
CA GLN A 37 -10.11 4.41 -11.76
C GLN A 37 -10.78 5.53 -10.96
N ILE A 38 -11.79 6.19 -11.52
CA ILE A 38 -12.52 7.27 -10.84
C ILE A 38 -13.27 6.76 -9.61
N LEU A 39 -13.93 5.60 -9.73
CA LEU A 39 -14.62 4.96 -8.60
C LEU A 39 -13.63 4.58 -7.50
N THR A 40 -12.51 3.96 -7.87
CA THR A 40 -11.45 3.56 -6.94
C THR A 40 -10.84 4.79 -6.24
N ALA A 41 -10.59 5.87 -6.99
CA ALA A 41 -10.04 7.11 -6.43
C ALA A 41 -11.02 7.80 -5.47
N HIS A 42 -12.33 7.77 -5.79
CA HIS A 42 -13.38 8.31 -4.91
C HIS A 42 -13.45 7.54 -3.59
N ASP A 43 -13.52 6.21 -3.64
CA ASP A 43 -13.56 5.36 -2.43
C ASP A 43 -12.29 5.54 -1.59
N ALA A 44 -11.12 5.65 -2.23
CA ALA A 44 -9.86 5.91 -1.54
C ALA A 44 -9.83 7.28 -0.85
N ALA A 45 -10.32 8.33 -1.51
CA ALA A 45 -10.44 9.67 -0.92
C ALA A 45 -11.37 9.65 0.29
N GLU A 46 -12.52 8.98 0.18
CA GLU A 46 -13.50 8.85 1.24
C GLU A 46 -12.91 8.14 2.46
N LEU A 47 -12.21 7.02 2.26
CA LEU A 47 -11.52 6.30 3.33
C LEU A 47 -10.49 7.17 4.06
N ALA A 48 -9.64 7.89 3.32
CA ALA A 48 -8.62 8.73 3.93
C ALA A 48 -9.23 9.90 4.73
N LEU A 49 -10.19 10.62 4.13
CA LEU A 49 -10.86 11.74 4.81
C LEU A 49 -11.66 11.25 6.02
N ALA A 50 -12.26 10.07 5.97
CA ALA A 50 -12.91 9.45 7.11
C ALA A 50 -11.91 9.10 8.23
N GLY A 51 -10.71 8.62 7.90
CA GLY A 51 -9.63 8.39 8.85
C GLY A 51 -9.15 9.69 9.52
N ILE A 52 -8.92 10.73 8.71
CA ILE A 52 -8.48 12.04 9.20
C ILE A 52 -9.54 12.67 10.10
N ALA A 53 -10.80 12.66 9.68
CA ALA A 53 -11.93 13.16 10.47
C ALA A 53 -12.06 12.43 11.81
N HIS A 54 -11.82 11.11 11.84
CA HIS A 54 -11.80 10.33 13.07
C HIS A 54 -10.67 10.78 14.00
N TYR A 55 -9.44 10.88 13.48
CA TYR A 55 -8.27 11.28 14.25
C TYR A 55 -8.43 12.65 14.92
N ILE A 56 -8.89 13.65 14.16
CA ILE A 56 -9.08 15.00 14.70
C ILE A 56 -10.37 15.16 15.50
N LYS A 57 -11.19 14.09 15.61
CA LYS A 57 -12.51 14.09 16.26
C LYS A 57 -13.43 15.17 15.69
N ALA A 58 -13.55 15.19 14.36
CA ALA A 58 -14.42 16.10 13.65
C ALA A 58 -15.90 15.82 13.95
N PRO A 59 -16.75 16.86 14.04
CA PRO A 59 -18.17 16.70 14.30
C PRO A 59 -18.88 16.20 13.03
N LEU A 60 -19.03 14.88 12.90
CA LEU A 60 -19.76 14.29 11.77
C LEU A 60 -21.27 14.43 11.92
N PRO A 61 -22.03 14.49 10.81
CA PRO A 61 -23.49 14.51 10.85
C PRO A 61 -24.06 13.32 11.62
N ARG A 62 -25.16 13.54 12.35
CA ARG A 62 -25.94 12.47 12.98
C ARG A 62 -26.85 11.80 11.94
N SER A 63 -26.24 11.14 10.96
CA SER A 63 -26.93 10.29 10.00
C SER A 63 -26.32 8.89 10.03
N ASP A 64 -27.14 7.91 9.67
CA ASP A 64 -26.76 6.55 9.35
C ASP A 64 -25.77 6.46 8.18
N LYS A 65 -25.68 7.50 7.33
CA LYS A 65 -24.76 7.57 6.19
C LYS A 65 -23.98 8.87 6.21
N VAL A 66 -22.66 8.75 6.09
CA VAL A 66 -21.72 9.86 5.94
C VAL A 66 -21.02 9.68 4.61
N TYR A 67 -20.98 10.73 3.80
CA TYR A 67 -20.38 10.71 2.46
C TYR A 67 -19.10 11.55 2.42
N LEU A 68 -18.31 11.39 1.36
CA LEU A 68 -17.08 12.15 1.07
C LEU A 68 -17.15 13.65 1.47
N MET A 69 -18.19 14.35 1.02
CA MET A 69 -18.30 15.79 1.25
C MET A 69 -18.65 16.15 2.69
N ASP A 70 -19.29 15.26 3.43
CA ASP A 70 -19.59 15.45 4.85
C ASP A 70 -18.29 15.45 5.67
N TYR A 71 -17.34 14.58 5.31
CA TYR A 71 -16.01 14.57 5.94
C TYR A 71 -15.26 15.89 5.69
N ILE A 72 -15.31 16.43 4.46
CA ILE A 72 -14.69 17.72 4.13
C ILE A 72 -15.28 18.84 4.97
N GLY A 73 -16.61 18.89 5.08
CA GLY A 73 -17.30 19.88 5.91
C GLY A 73 -16.89 19.78 7.39
N ALA A 74 -16.89 18.57 7.94
CA ALA A 74 -16.56 18.33 9.34
C ALA A 74 -15.08 18.63 9.65
N ILE A 75 -14.15 18.29 8.75
CA ILE A 75 -12.72 18.60 8.91
C ILE A 75 -12.51 20.11 8.92
N LYS A 76 -13.17 20.85 8.00
CA LYS A 76 -13.10 22.31 7.97
C LYS A 76 -13.65 22.93 9.25
N GLU A 77 -14.80 22.47 9.73
CA GLU A 77 -15.41 22.97 10.96
C GLU A 77 -14.47 22.76 12.17
N LYS A 78 -13.86 21.57 12.26
CA LYS A 78 -12.99 21.21 13.37
C LYS A 78 -11.64 21.94 13.36
N SER A 79 -11.04 22.09 12.18
CA SER A 79 -9.70 22.68 12.01
C SER A 79 -9.72 24.20 11.82
N GLY A 80 -10.85 24.77 11.42
CA GLY A 80 -10.97 26.17 11.03
C GLY A 80 -10.31 26.50 9.68
N ARG A 81 -9.84 25.49 8.94
CA ARG A 81 -9.10 25.66 7.68
C ARG A 81 -9.82 24.97 6.53
N GLU A 82 -9.59 25.47 5.33
CA GLU A 82 -10.13 24.84 4.13
C GLU A 82 -9.37 23.54 3.83
N VAL A 83 -10.09 22.47 3.50
CA VAL A 83 -9.45 21.19 3.13
C VAL A 83 -8.74 21.35 1.78
N PRO A 84 -7.43 21.06 1.69
CA PRO A 84 -6.71 21.05 0.42
C PRO A 84 -7.42 20.20 -0.63
N GLY A 85 -7.59 20.75 -1.84
CA GLY A 85 -8.22 20.00 -2.94
C GLY A 85 -9.74 19.87 -2.87
N ARG A 86 -10.44 20.58 -1.96
CA ARG A 86 -11.92 20.54 -1.87
C ARG A 86 -12.63 20.62 -3.22
N GLY A 87 -12.27 21.60 -4.06
CA GLY A 87 -12.90 21.78 -5.37
C GLY A 87 -12.71 20.58 -6.29
N TYR A 88 -11.60 19.86 -6.16
CA TYR A 88 -11.34 18.63 -6.89
C TYR A 88 -12.17 17.45 -6.34
N PHE A 89 -12.30 17.31 -5.02
CA PHE A 89 -13.17 16.29 -4.42
C PHE A 89 -14.65 16.49 -4.77
N GLU A 90 -15.12 17.74 -4.86
CA GLU A 90 -16.46 18.06 -5.35
C GLU A 90 -16.65 17.61 -6.81
N GLN A 91 -15.66 17.86 -7.67
CA GLN A 91 -15.68 17.37 -9.06
C GLN A 91 -15.67 15.85 -9.13
N LEU A 92 -14.80 15.19 -8.35
CA LEU A 92 -14.69 13.74 -8.28
C LEU A 92 -16.03 13.10 -7.86
N ASN A 93 -16.67 13.64 -6.83
CA ASN A 93 -17.97 13.17 -6.37
C ASN A 93 -19.06 13.32 -7.45
N ARG A 94 -19.11 14.47 -8.14
CA ARG A 94 -20.06 14.70 -9.24
C ARG A 94 -19.86 13.70 -10.39
N VAL A 95 -18.63 13.52 -10.84
CA VAL A 95 -18.32 12.59 -11.94
C VAL A 95 -18.63 11.15 -11.53
N ARG A 96 -18.32 10.75 -10.30
CA ARG A 96 -18.69 9.44 -9.75
C ARG A 96 -20.20 9.21 -9.76
N ILE A 97 -21.00 10.22 -9.41
CA ILE A 97 -22.47 10.16 -9.49
C ILE A 97 -22.95 9.99 -10.93
N LEU A 98 -22.39 10.76 -11.87
CA LEU A 98 -22.74 10.68 -13.30
C LEU A 98 -22.45 9.29 -13.89
N ILE A 99 -21.29 8.72 -13.58
CA ILE A 99 -20.93 7.36 -13.99
C ILE A 99 -21.95 6.36 -13.42
N LYS A 100 -22.20 6.39 -12.10
CA LYS A 100 -23.02 5.39 -11.41
C LYS A 100 -24.50 5.43 -11.77
N HIS A 101 -25.06 6.63 -11.94
CA HIS A 101 -26.51 6.81 -12.06
C HIS A 101 -26.97 7.14 -13.48
N ALA A 102 -26.12 7.77 -14.29
CA ALA A 102 -26.47 8.17 -15.66
C ALA A 102 -25.68 7.39 -16.74
N GLY A 103 -24.68 6.60 -16.36
CA GLY A 103 -23.80 5.93 -17.33
C GLY A 103 -22.99 6.92 -18.18
N LEU A 104 -22.82 8.15 -17.69
CA LEU A 104 -22.11 9.22 -18.41
C LEU A 104 -20.64 9.22 -18.00
N PHE A 105 -19.78 8.99 -18.97
CA PHE A 105 -18.32 8.93 -18.78
C PHE A 105 -17.69 10.28 -19.10
N PRO A 106 -16.73 10.76 -18.29
CA PRO A 106 -16.04 12.02 -18.54
C PRO A 106 -15.02 11.90 -19.68
N ASP A 107 -14.48 13.04 -20.12
CA ASP A 107 -13.37 13.07 -21.09
C ASP A 107 -12.10 12.43 -20.46
N PRO A 108 -11.52 11.40 -21.08
CA PRO A 108 -10.26 10.82 -20.63
C PRO A 108 -9.13 11.82 -20.46
N LYS A 109 -9.07 12.88 -21.29
CA LYS A 109 -8.01 13.90 -21.20
C LYS A 109 -7.99 14.60 -19.85
N ASP A 110 -9.15 14.81 -19.25
CA ASP A 110 -9.25 15.52 -17.96
C ASP A 110 -9.01 14.61 -16.76
N TRP A 111 -9.26 13.30 -16.91
CA TRP A 111 -9.32 12.33 -15.81
C TRP A 111 -8.28 11.21 -15.86
N HIS A 112 -7.43 11.13 -16.89
CA HIS A 112 -6.38 10.11 -17.01
C HIS A 112 -5.38 10.08 -15.83
N ARG A 113 -5.31 11.17 -15.04
CA ARG A 113 -4.44 11.33 -13.87
C ARG A 113 -5.20 11.38 -12.54
N VAL A 114 -6.41 10.82 -12.50
CA VAL A 114 -7.25 10.86 -11.29
C VAL A 114 -6.56 10.22 -10.07
N GLY A 115 -5.86 9.09 -10.27
CA GLY A 115 -5.10 8.43 -9.20
C GLY A 115 -4.01 9.31 -8.59
N ASP A 116 -3.17 9.91 -9.45
CA ASP A 116 -2.12 10.86 -9.03
C ASP A 116 -2.69 12.07 -8.30
N ARG A 117 -3.73 12.70 -8.85
CA ARG A 117 -4.31 13.93 -8.28
C ARG A 117 -4.98 13.68 -6.94
N VAL A 118 -5.73 12.58 -6.80
CA VAL A 118 -6.33 12.21 -5.50
C VAL A 118 -5.23 11.87 -4.50
N TYR A 119 -4.17 11.16 -4.91
CA TYR A 119 -3.04 10.88 -4.05
C TYR A 119 -2.39 12.14 -3.49
N GLU A 120 -2.10 13.11 -4.36
CA GLU A 120 -1.52 14.39 -3.96
C GLU A 120 -2.42 15.14 -2.96
N HIS A 121 -3.71 15.27 -3.27
CA HIS A 121 -4.65 15.94 -2.37
C HIS A 121 -4.77 15.22 -1.02
N VAL A 122 -4.95 13.90 -1.00
CA VAL A 122 -5.02 13.13 0.25
C VAL A 122 -3.73 13.27 1.05
N SER A 123 -2.56 13.21 0.40
CA SER A 123 -1.26 13.38 1.06
C SER A 123 -1.12 14.77 1.69
N ASN A 124 -1.57 15.82 1.01
CA ASN A 124 -1.56 17.19 1.56
C ASN A 124 -2.52 17.33 2.76
N VAL A 125 -3.69 16.68 2.72
CA VAL A 125 -4.62 16.67 3.86
C VAL A 125 -4.04 15.89 5.05
N CYS A 126 -3.32 14.79 4.80
CA CYS A 126 -2.57 14.06 5.83
C CYS A 126 -1.47 14.94 6.44
N GLU A 127 -0.71 15.63 5.62
CA GLU A 127 0.38 16.50 6.08
C GLU A 127 -0.17 17.64 6.96
N GLU A 128 -1.29 18.26 6.57
CA GLU A 128 -1.90 19.36 7.31
C GLU A 128 -2.51 18.93 8.66
N HIS A 129 -3.12 17.74 8.74
CA HIS A 129 -3.88 17.33 9.93
C HIS A 129 -3.21 16.25 10.78
N LEU A 130 -2.32 15.46 10.20
CA LEU A 130 -1.63 14.34 10.84
C LEU A 130 -0.12 14.57 10.97
N PHE A 131 0.43 15.63 10.35
CA PHE A 131 1.85 15.99 10.36
C PHE A 131 2.78 14.94 9.72
N PHE A 132 2.24 14.15 8.78
CA PHE A 132 3.01 13.24 7.94
C PHE A 132 2.32 13.09 6.58
N ARG A 133 3.09 12.75 5.55
CA ARG A 133 2.58 12.49 4.19
C ARG A 133 2.10 11.06 4.06
N LEU A 134 1.17 10.80 3.14
CA LEU A 134 0.67 9.43 2.94
C LEU A 134 1.80 8.41 2.62
N ASP A 135 2.88 8.88 1.99
CA ASP A 135 4.10 8.09 1.74
C ASP A 135 4.75 7.57 3.03
N ASP A 136 4.72 8.35 4.11
CA ASP A 136 5.35 8.03 5.40
C ASP A 136 4.63 6.90 6.15
N LEU A 137 3.39 6.58 5.76
CA LEU A 137 2.63 5.51 6.38
C LEU A 137 3.18 4.14 5.97
N ASP A 138 3.79 3.47 6.94
CA ASP A 138 4.43 2.17 6.73
C ASP A 138 3.40 1.04 6.58
N GLU A 139 3.40 0.39 5.41
CA GLU A 139 2.52 -0.74 5.11
C GLU A 139 2.85 -1.99 5.94
N SER A 140 4.04 -2.07 6.54
CA SER A 140 4.41 -3.17 7.44
C SER A 140 3.50 -3.27 8.65
N LEU A 141 2.76 -2.22 8.99
CA LEU A 141 1.70 -2.23 10.01
C LEU A 141 0.57 -3.23 9.68
N LEU A 142 0.43 -3.67 8.43
CA LEU A 142 -0.54 -4.69 8.02
C LEU A 142 -0.05 -6.14 8.22
N ILE A 143 1.24 -6.34 8.51
CA ILE A 143 1.80 -7.68 8.71
C ILE A 143 1.31 -8.22 10.06
N LYS A 144 0.41 -9.21 10.01
CA LYS A 144 -0.22 -9.81 11.21
C LYS A 144 0.57 -10.98 11.79
N ASP A 145 1.34 -11.69 10.98
CA ASP A 145 2.16 -12.81 11.45
C ASP A 145 3.33 -12.24 12.27
N GLU A 146 3.33 -12.53 13.58
CA GLU A 146 4.31 -11.98 14.52
C GLU A 146 5.76 -12.35 14.17
N LYS A 147 5.98 -13.57 13.63
CA LYS A 147 7.31 -14.05 13.25
C LYS A 147 7.80 -13.30 12.01
N VAL A 148 6.93 -13.13 11.01
CA VAL A 148 7.23 -12.34 9.82
C VAL A 148 7.49 -10.87 10.20
N LYS A 149 6.63 -10.28 11.05
CA LYS A 149 6.77 -8.89 11.51
C LYS A 149 8.08 -8.67 12.26
N MET A 150 8.43 -9.57 13.18
CA MET A 150 9.68 -9.52 13.94
C MET A 150 10.89 -9.46 13.01
N TYR A 151 10.99 -10.36 12.02
CA TYR A 151 12.11 -10.35 11.08
C TYR A 151 12.11 -9.10 10.19
N PHE A 152 10.94 -8.64 9.74
CA PHE A 152 10.83 -7.41 8.95
C PHE A 152 11.30 -6.17 9.73
N ASP A 153 10.91 -6.04 11.01
CA ASP A 153 11.32 -4.93 11.87
C ASP A 153 12.83 -4.95 12.17
N ARG A 154 13.41 -6.15 12.32
CA ARG A 154 14.87 -6.31 12.40
C ARG A 154 15.56 -5.85 11.13
N ALA A 155 15.02 -6.21 9.95
CA ALA A 155 15.55 -5.74 8.67
C ALA A 155 15.52 -4.20 8.57
N LYS A 156 14.42 -3.57 8.99
CA LYS A 156 14.33 -2.09 9.04
C LYS A 156 15.38 -1.48 9.96
N THR A 157 15.60 -2.09 11.13
CA THR A 157 16.59 -1.63 12.11
C THR A 157 18.02 -1.76 11.56
N ALA A 158 18.34 -2.88 10.92
CA ALA A 158 19.63 -3.10 10.26
C ALA A 158 19.85 -2.12 9.09
N HIS A 159 18.80 -1.85 8.30
CA HIS A 159 18.87 -0.89 7.20
C HIS A 159 19.21 0.52 7.70
N ALA A 160 18.58 0.96 8.79
CA ALA A 160 18.89 2.26 9.40
C ALA A 160 20.34 2.38 9.90
N LYS A 161 21.03 1.26 10.16
CA LYS A 161 22.44 1.20 10.56
C LYS A 161 23.40 0.98 9.39
N GLY A 162 22.90 0.79 8.16
CA GLY A 162 23.72 0.43 7.00
C GLY A 162 24.22 -1.02 7.02
N GLU A 163 23.62 -1.90 7.84
CA GLU A 163 24.00 -3.31 7.98
C GLU A 163 23.31 -4.16 6.88
N TYR A 164 23.61 -3.89 5.61
CA TYR A 164 22.90 -4.45 4.45
C TYR A 164 22.86 -5.99 4.41
N LYS A 165 23.89 -6.65 4.92
CA LYS A 165 23.90 -8.12 5.01
C LYS A 165 22.79 -8.61 5.95
N GLU A 166 22.68 -8.03 7.14
CA GLU A 166 21.64 -8.39 8.11
C GLU A 166 20.24 -8.04 7.58
N VAL A 167 20.11 -6.97 6.77
CA VAL A 167 18.86 -6.66 6.07
C VAL A 167 18.41 -7.83 5.20
N LEU A 168 19.30 -8.32 4.31
CA LEU A 168 18.98 -9.42 3.40
C LEU A 168 18.70 -10.73 4.14
N GLU A 169 19.45 -11.01 5.21
CA GLU A 169 19.23 -12.17 6.08
C GLU A 169 17.85 -12.13 6.77
N CYS A 170 17.50 -10.98 7.35
CA CYS A 170 16.20 -10.79 8.01
C CYS A 170 15.04 -10.83 7.01
N LEU A 171 15.18 -10.23 5.82
CA LEU A 171 14.18 -10.34 4.76
C LEU A 171 14.00 -11.79 4.30
N GLY A 172 15.10 -12.53 4.14
CA GLY A 172 15.05 -13.96 3.79
C GLY A 172 14.32 -14.78 4.85
N LEU A 173 14.63 -14.56 6.13
CA LEU A 173 13.94 -15.22 7.25
C LEU A 173 12.44 -14.85 7.34
N ALA A 174 12.09 -13.59 7.05
CA ALA A 174 10.70 -13.14 7.00
C ALA A 174 9.91 -13.87 5.89
N MET A 175 10.49 -13.98 4.70
CA MET A 175 9.87 -14.70 3.58
C MET A 175 9.75 -16.20 3.86
N HIS A 176 10.78 -16.81 4.45
CA HIS A 176 10.74 -18.21 4.83
C HIS A 176 9.62 -18.47 5.85
N ALA A 177 9.50 -17.64 6.89
CA ALA A 177 8.42 -17.73 7.86
C ALA A 177 7.03 -17.59 7.20
N LEU A 178 6.87 -16.67 6.25
CA LEU A 178 5.63 -16.48 5.49
C LEU A 178 5.29 -17.71 4.63
N PHE A 179 6.30 -18.31 3.98
CA PHE A 179 6.10 -19.48 3.14
C PHE A 179 5.70 -20.69 3.96
N GLU A 180 6.27 -20.88 5.15
CA GLU A 180 5.90 -21.99 6.04
C GLU A 180 4.55 -21.80 6.75
N SER A 181 4.16 -20.55 7.07
CA SER A 181 2.91 -20.29 7.77
C SER A 181 1.69 -20.27 6.85
N ASN A 182 1.91 -20.21 5.53
CA ASN A 182 0.86 -20.20 4.53
C ASN A 182 0.87 -21.49 3.71
N ALA A 183 -0.13 -22.36 3.90
CA ALA A 183 -0.26 -23.62 3.19
C ALA A 183 -0.23 -23.48 1.66
N ALA A 184 -0.70 -22.36 1.11
CA ALA A 184 -0.64 -22.10 -0.31
C ALA A 184 0.80 -21.83 -0.81
N LEU A 185 1.73 -21.47 0.08
CA LEU A 185 3.10 -21.06 -0.23
C LEU A 185 4.18 -22.05 0.28
N ASN A 186 3.82 -23.13 0.97
CA ASN A 186 4.73 -24.08 1.65
C ASN A 186 5.83 -24.75 0.79
N GLU A 187 5.79 -24.61 -0.54
CA GLU A 187 6.77 -25.20 -1.47
C GLU A 187 7.75 -24.17 -2.03
N LEU A 188 7.55 -22.89 -1.73
CA LEU A 188 8.41 -21.82 -2.21
C LEU A 188 9.70 -21.80 -1.41
N SER A 189 10.82 -21.62 -2.11
CA SER A 189 12.15 -21.52 -1.52
C SER A 189 12.65 -20.08 -1.56
N VAL A 190 13.32 -19.65 -0.50
CA VAL A 190 13.98 -18.33 -0.43
C VAL A 190 15.39 -18.43 -1.02
N GLY A 191 15.82 -17.40 -1.74
CA GLY A 191 17.11 -17.32 -2.41
C GLY A 191 17.14 -18.02 -3.77
N VAL A 192 15.99 -18.46 -4.30
CA VAL A 192 15.92 -19.19 -5.58
C VAL A 192 14.90 -18.55 -6.51
N ALA A 193 15.39 -17.93 -7.59
CA ALA A 193 14.54 -17.26 -8.58
C ALA A 193 13.94 -18.28 -9.57
N LYS A 194 12.80 -18.89 -9.22
CA LYS A 194 12.03 -19.79 -10.11
C LYS A 194 10.85 -19.06 -10.74
N ALA A 195 10.69 -19.22 -12.05
CA ALA A 195 9.57 -18.62 -12.78
C ALA A 195 8.22 -19.18 -12.32
N GLU A 196 8.18 -20.47 -11.96
CA GLU A 196 6.99 -21.16 -11.46
C GLU A 196 6.50 -20.56 -10.15
N ASP A 197 7.40 -20.25 -9.22
CA ASP A 197 7.09 -19.60 -7.94
C ASP A 197 6.55 -18.19 -8.18
N ALA A 198 7.14 -17.46 -9.13
CA ALA A 198 6.67 -16.13 -9.51
C ALA A 198 5.24 -16.16 -10.08
N ILE A 199 4.93 -17.11 -10.97
CA ILE A 199 3.58 -17.30 -11.53
C ILE A 199 2.58 -17.60 -10.41
N LYS A 200 2.94 -18.45 -9.45
CA LYS A 200 2.11 -18.77 -8.30
C LYS A 200 1.82 -17.53 -7.45
N LEU A 201 2.82 -16.70 -7.17
CA LEU A 201 2.66 -15.46 -6.40
C LEU A 201 1.88 -14.36 -7.13
N VAL A 202 1.92 -14.33 -8.47
CA VAL A 202 1.09 -13.40 -9.26
C VAL A 202 -0.40 -13.59 -8.99
N SER A 203 -0.87 -14.82 -8.73
CA SER A 203 -2.26 -15.08 -8.34
C SER A 203 -2.65 -14.44 -7.00
N PHE A 204 -1.68 -14.11 -6.15
CA PHE A 204 -1.85 -13.39 -4.89
C PHE A 204 -1.63 -11.87 -5.04
N GLY A 205 -1.47 -11.37 -6.27
CA GLY A 205 -1.27 -9.95 -6.55
C GLY A 205 0.17 -9.46 -6.35
N VAL A 206 1.14 -10.37 -6.23
CA VAL A 206 2.57 -10.01 -6.17
C VAL A 206 3.10 -9.80 -7.59
N HIS A 207 3.90 -8.75 -7.81
CA HIS A 207 4.55 -8.55 -9.10
C HIS A 207 5.67 -9.58 -9.30
N GLY A 208 5.50 -10.49 -10.28
CA GLY A 208 6.42 -11.62 -10.47
C GLY A 208 7.87 -11.21 -10.73
N ASN A 209 8.09 -10.13 -11.48
CA ASN A 209 9.45 -9.62 -11.74
C ASN A 209 10.12 -9.09 -10.47
N ASP A 210 9.36 -8.41 -9.61
CA ASP A 210 9.89 -7.86 -8.35
C ASP A 210 10.26 -8.99 -7.39
N TYR A 211 9.43 -10.03 -7.35
CA TYR A 211 9.73 -11.26 -6.62
C TYR A 211 11.02 -11.92 -7.13
N LEU A 212 11.14 -12.15 -8.44
CA LEU A 212 12.34 -12.78 -9.03
C LEU A 212 13.60 -11.96 -8.77
N ALA A 213 13.53 -10.64 -8.93
CA ALA A 213 14.64 -9.75 -8.64
C ALA A 213 15.03 -9.84 -7.16
N LEU A 214 14.06 -9.76 -6.25
CA LEU A 214 14.29 -9.89 -4.81
C LEU A 214 14.98 -11.22 -4.47
N GLN A 215 14.53 -12.35 -5.04
CA GLN A 215 15.12 -13.67 -4.79
C GLN A 215 16.61 -13.75 -5.14
N GLN A 216 17.10 -12.98 -6.13
CA GLN A 216 18.51 -12.95 -6.51
C GLN A 216 19.40 -12.26 -5.46
N PHE A 217 18.83 -11.34 -4.69
CA PHE A 217 19.54 -10.63 -3.62
C PHE A 217 19.57 -11.42 -2.31
N LEU A 218 18.55 -12.23 -2.05
CA LEU A 218 18.39 -12.92 -0.78
C LEU A 218 19.35 -14.12 -0.64
N PRO A 219 19.76 -14.46 0.59
CA PRO A 219 20.40 -15.73 0.87
C PRO A 219 19.41 -16.89 0.70
N GLY A 220 19.95 -18.09 0.55
CA GLY A 220 19.18 -19.32 0.69
C GLY A 220 18.82 -19.55 2.15
N ILE A 221 17.59 -19.96 2.43
CA ILE A 221 17.15 -20.33 3.78
C ILE A 221 16.76 -21.81 3.78
N ILE A 222 17.49 -22.62 4.57
CA ILE A 222 17.29 -24.06 4.68
C ILE A 222 16.82 -24.38 6.10
N GLY A 223 15.69 -25.05 6.23
CA GLY A 223 15.14 -25.45 7.52
C GLY A 223 13.66 -25.72 7.42
N HIS A 224 13.13 -26.44 8.41
CA HIS A 224 11.70 -26.66 8.58
C HIS A 224 11.25 -26.05 9.91
N TRP A 225 9.94 -25.79 10.03
CA TRP A 225 9.20 -25.17 11.15
C TRP A 225 9.70 -25.39 12.59
N LYS A 226 10.40 -26.50 12.88
CA LYS A 226 10.89 -26.89 14.21
C LYS A 226 12.40 -26.70 14.43
N GLU A 227 13.16 -26.38 13.39
CA GLU A 227 14.61 -26.17 13.47
C GLU A 227 14.92 -24.69 13.32
N THR A 228 16.08 -24.26 13.83
CA THR A 228 16.56 -22.90 13.56
C THR A 228 16.94 -22.85 12.08
N PRO A 229 16.27 -22.02 11.25
CA PRO A 229 16.57 -21.95 9.84
C PRO A 229 18.02 -21.52 9.63
N GLN A 230 18.73 -22.26 8.79
CA GLN A 230 20.10 -21.99 8.41
C GLN A 230 20.14 -21.04 7.22
N ILE A 231 20.96 -20.00 7.36
CA ILE A 231 21.21 -19.03 6.30
C ILE A 231 22.41 -19.52 5.50
N VAL A 232 22.21 -19.68 4.20
CA VAL A 232 23.23 -20.16 3.26
C VAL A 232 23.51 -19.08 2.24
N TRP A 233 24.79 -18.81 2.01
CA TRP A 233 25.27 -17.90 0.97
C TRP A 233 26.05 -18.70 -0.06
N GLU A 234 25.49 -18.92 -1.25
CA GLU A 234 26.16 -19.60 -2.37
C GLU A 234 26.48 -18.58 -3.47
N GLN A 235 27.70 -18.05 -3.47
CA GLN A 235 28.13 -16.93 -4.33
C GLN A 235 27.93 -17.17 -5.84
N GLU A 236 27.93 -18.43 -6.27
CA GLU A 236 27.72 -18.83 -7.68
C GLU A 236 26.24 -18.90 -8.09
N LYS A 237 25.31 -18.85 -7.13
CA LYS A 237 23.87 -19.09 -7.39
C LYS A 237 22.94 -17.98 -6.87
N TYR A 238 23.20 -17.42 -5.69
CA TYR A 238 22.35 -16.40 -5.07
C TYR A 238 23.09 -15.61 -3.99
N GLY A 239 22.70 -14.35 -3.77
CA GLY A 239 23.27 -13.55 -2.69
C GLY A 239 24.75 -13.19 -2.90
N HIS A 240 25.04 -12.46 -3.98
CA HIS A 240 26.40 -12.03 -4.30
C HIS A 240 26.91 -10.99 -3.28
N PRO A 241 28.16 -11.07 -2.77
CA PRO A 241 28.67 -10.14 -1.75
C PRO A 241 28.69 -8.66 -2.15
N ALA A 242 28.69 -8.37 -3.44
CA ALA A 242 28.53 -7.00 -3.93
C ALA A 242 27.16 -6.38 -3.57
N ASN A 243 26.17 -7.20 -3.19
CA ASN A 243 24.83 -6.74 -2.81
C ASN A 243 24.80 -6.06 -1.43
N TRP A 244 25.87 -6.17 -0.62
CA TRP A 244 25.93 -5.60 0.74
C TRP A 244 27.30 -5.01 1.12
N ARG A 245 28.19 -4.83 0.14
CA ARG A 245 29.47 -4.12 0.31
C ARG A 245 29.32 -2.62 0.11
#